data_AF-A0A0Q9RWY7-F1
#
_entry.id   AF-A0A0Q9RWY7-F1
#
_cell.length_a   1.000
_cell.length_b   1.000
_cell.length_c   1.000
_cell.angle_alpha   90.00
_cell.angle_beta   90.00
_cell.angle_gamma   90.00
#
_symmetry.space_group_name_H-M   'P 1'
#
loop_
_entity.id
_entity.type
_entity.pdbx_description
1 polymer ?
#
loop_
_entity_poly.entity_id
_entity_poly.type
_entity_poly.pdbx_seq_one_letter_code
_entity_poly.pdbx_strand_id
1 'polypeptide(L)'
;MTDTTEQTFRELVFPYLNHAVRMYETSYATRADIDAAMRFGCGYPSGPLTVLDELGLGVVRDVLAARFAESGDNLHKPADLLDELVAEGRLGKESGRGFYTYADGAVVADDETPSADSAPQLRHEITTVGVVGTGTMASGIVEVFAKSGYDVVFVGRSTEKTDGVVAAITKSLDKAISRGKLDEAGKADVLARLTAATEREALADVDLVVEAIAEDLAVKTELFRDLDRIVKQGAILSTTTSSLPITELAGVTGRPEVVIGMHFFNPAAIMKLVEVVTTELTSPEVDETVRALTAKVGKVAVSCGDRAGFIVNALLFPYLNDAVKVIDEGRGDIEEIDAAIKEQAGFPMGPFALLDVVGNDVSLAIQQELYAEFKEPGFTPAAGLEKVVTDGHLGRKTGRGFHDYS
;
A
#
# COMPACT_ATOMS: atom_id res chain seq x y z
N MET A 1 11.78 -12.21 31.02
CA MET A 1 10.68 -11.77 30.15
C MET A 1 11.12 -10.65 29.20
N THR A 2 11.96 -9.69 29.62
CA THR A 2 12.50 -8.63 28.73
C THR A 2 13.35 -9.16 27.58
N ASP A 3 14.08 -10.27 27.78
CA ASP A 3 14.98 -10.82 26.75
C ASP A 3 14.22 -11.44 25.56
N THR A 4 13.08 -12.09 25.83
CA THR A 4 12.29 -12.81 24.81
C THR A 4 11.52 -11.85 23.90
N THR A 5 10.91 -10.79 24.46
CA THR A 5 10.17 -9.80 23.65
C THR A 5 11.12 -8.96 22.77
N GLU A 6 12.30 -8.62 23.29
CA GLU A 6 13.35 -7.94 22.52
C GLU A 6 13.90 -8.84 21.40
N GLN A 7 14.07 -10.14 21.67
CA GLN A 7 14.46 -11.12 20.66
C GLN A 7 13.42 -11.24 19.54
N THR A 8 12.13 -11.38 19.86
CA THR A 8 11.04 -11.41 18.86
C THR A 8 11.01 -10.16 18.01
N PHE A 9 11.18 -8.99 18.62
CA PHE A 9 11.27 -7.71 17.90
C PHE A 9 12.42 -7.73 16.88
N ARG A 10 13.64 -8.07 17.30
CA ARG A 10 14.81 -8.12 16.40
C ARG A 10 14.61 -9.14 15.27
N GLU A 11 14.08 -10.31 15.62
CA GLU A 11 13.85 -11.41 14.69
C GLU A 11 12.90 -11.03 13.54
N LEU A 12 11.80 -10.34 13.85
CA LEU A 12 10.78 -10.02 12.85
C LEU A 12 10.99 -8.64 12.21
N VAL A 13 11.38 -7.65 13.00
CA VAL A 13 11.46 -6.27 12.54
C VAL A 13 12.74 -6.02 11.76
N PHE A 14 13.89 -6.59 12.13
CA PHE A 14 15.15 -6.26 11.42
C PHE A 14 15.16 -6.75 9.97
N PRO A 15 14.67 -7.95 9.61
CA PRO A 15 14.54 -8.35 8.20
C PRO A 15 13.58 -7.42 7.42
N TYR A 16 12.48 -6.99 8.03
CA TYR A 16 11.58 -5.99 7.47
C TYR A 16 12.29 -4.65 7.19
N LEU A 17 13.07 -4.16 8.15
CA LEU A 17 13.86 -2.94 8.00
C LEU A 17 14.90 -3.10 6.88
N ASN A 18 15.58 -4.24 6.84
CA ASN A 18 16.55 -4.57 5.80
C ASN A 18 15.93 -4.56 4.40
N HIS A 19 14.71 -5.07 4.26
CA HIS A 19 13.98 -5.05 3.00
C HIS A 19 13.66 -3.61 2.57
N ALA A 20 13.27 -2.74 3.50
CA ALA A 20 13.09 -1.31 3.21
C ALA A 20 14.40 -0.65 2.74
N VAL A 21 15.55 -1.01 3.32
CA VAL A 21 16.85 -0.53 2.83
C VAL A 21 17.10 -0.96 1.38
N ARG A 22 16.85 -2.23 1.04
CA ARG A 22 17.03 -2.72 -0.35
C ARG A 22 16.13 -2.01 -1.36
N MET A 23 14.91 -1.63 -0.95
CA MET A 23 14.04 -0.82 -1.80
C MET A 23 14.63 0.58 -2.07
N TYR A 24 15.25 1.19 -1.07
CA TYR A 24 15.91 2.48 -1.23
C TYR A 24 17.23 2.36 -2.00
N GLU A 25 18.06 1.36 -1.69
CA GLU A 25 19.34 1.05 -2.34
C GLU A 25 19.19 0.87 -3.86
N THR A 26 18.13 0.20 -4.30
CA THR A 26 17.83 0.00 -5.73
C THR A 26 17.15 1.20 -6.39
N SER A 27 17.01 2.32 -5.68
CA SER A 27 16.28 3.52 -6.14
C SER A 27 14.83 3.22 -6.56
N TYR A 28 14.22 2.17 -6.01
CA TYR A 28 12.86 1.76 -6.34
C TYR A 28 11.81 2.75 -5.81
N ALA A 29 12.05 3.30 -4.62
CA ALA A 29 11.24 4.36 -4.02
C ALA A 29 12.13 5.25 -3.15
N THR A 30 11.73 6.51 -2.95
CA THR A 30 12.49 7.43 -2.10
C THR A 30 12.37 7.03 -0.63
N ARG A 31 13.34 7.43 0.20
CA ARG A 31 13.27 7.20 1.66
C ARG A 31 11.98 7.76 2.28
N ALA A 32 11.51 8.90 1.78
CA ALA A 32 10.30 9.57 2.28
C ALA A 32 9.04 8.80 1.86
N ASP A 33 9.00 8.27 0.63
CA ASP A 33 7.88 7.47 0.14
C ASP A 33 7.79 6.12 0.86
N ILE A 34 8.92 5.44 1.09
CA ILE A 34 8.98 4.19 1.85
C ILE A 34 8.46 4.40 3.28
N ASP A 35 8.92 5.46 3.95
CA ASP A 35 8.47 5.78 5.30
C ASP A 35 7.00 6.20 5.35
N ALA A 36 6.56 7.03 4.41
CA ALA A 36 5.16 7.45 4.32
C ALA A 36 4.22 6.27 4.01
N ALA A 37 4.64 5.33 3.16
CA ALA A 37 3.87 4.15 2.80
C ALA A 37 3.53 3.33 4.04
N MET A 38 4.53 3.01 4.87
CA MET A 38 4.29 2.19 6.07
C MET A 38 3.51 2.95 7.15
N ARG A 39 3.75 4.26 7.30
CA ARG A 39 3.02 5.10 8.27
C ARG A 39 1.55 5.26 7.90
N PHE A 40 1.23 5.56 6.64
CA PHE A 40 -0.14 5.86 6.22
C PHE A 40 -0.91 4.65 5.69
N GLY A 41 -0.20 3.62 5.23
CA GLY A 41 -0.76 2.35 4.76
C GLY A 41 -1.02 1.36 5.90
N CYS A 42 -0.05 1.21 6.82
CA CYS A 42 -0.16 0.27 7.95
C CYS A 42 -0.49 0.94 9.29
N GLY A 43 -0.48 2.28 9.35
CA GLY A 43 -0.72 3.02 10.59
C GLY A 43 0.46 2.99 11.55
N TYR A 44 1.68 2.73 11.06
CA TYR A 44 2.87 2.67 11.90
C TYR A 44 3.24 4.06 12.45
N PRO A 45 3.77 4.16 13.68
CA PRO A 45 4.13 5.44 14.28
C PRO A 45 5.25 6.14 13.50
N SER A 46 6.24 5.37 13.06
CA SER A 46 7.41 5.81 12.29
C SER A 46 7.59 4.91 11.07
N GLY A 47 8.26 5.43 10.04
CA GLY A 47 8.61 4.64 8.86
C GLY A 47 9.88 3.80 9.11
N PRO A 48 10.11 2.73 8.34
CA PRO A 48 11.22 1.80 8.59
C PRO A 48 12.61 2.47 8.55
N LEU A 49 12.87 3.41 7.64
CA LEU A 49 14.19 4.05 7.56
C LEU A 49 14.41 5.02 8.72
N THR A 50 13.34 5.69 9.19
CA THR A 50 13.37 6.45 10.45
C THR A 50 13.66 5.53 11.65
N VAL A 51 13.03 4.36 11.72
CA VAL A 51 13.25 3.39 12.81
C VAL A 51 14.69 2.85 12.79
N LEU A 52 15.26 2.59 11.60
CA LEU A 52 16.67 2.22 11.45
C LEU A 52 17.60 3.29 12.04
N ASP A 53 17.38 4.56 11.73
CA ASP A 53 18.16 5.66 12.27
C ASP A 53 18.02 5.76 13.81
N GLU A 54 16.86 5.45 14.37
CA GLU A 54 16.62 5.44 15.82
C GLU A 54 17.31 4.27 16.54
N LEU A 55 17.34 3.08 15.93
CA LEU A 55 17.99 1.89 16.49
C LEU A 55 19.51 1.91 16.34
N GLY A 56 20.00 2.59 15.30
CA GLY A 56 21.41 2.63 14.92
C GLY A 56 21.74 1.61 13.83
N LEU A 57 22.25 2.11 12.69
CA LEU A 57 22.48 1.31 11.49
C LEU A 57 23.48 0.16 11.72
N GLY A 58 24.56 0.44 12.48
CA GLY A 58 25.57 -0.55 12.82
C GLY A 58 25.02 -1.72 13.65
N VAL A 59 24.13 -1.43 14.60
CA VAL A 59 23.50 -2.45 15.45
C VAL A 59 22.63 -3.37 14.59
N VAL A 60 21.78 -2.79 13.74
CA VAL A 60 20.90 -3.57 12.88
C VAL A 60 21.69 -4.42 11.88
N ARG A 61 22.72 -3.83 11.24
CA ARG A 61 23.63 -4.53 10.33
C ARG A 61 24.33 -5.71 11.00
N ASP A 62 24.89 -5.52 12.19
CA ASP A 62 25.62 -6.58 12.91
C ASP A 62 24.70 -7.74 13.31
N VAL A 63 23.47 -7.45 13.78
CA VAL A 63 22.48 -8.46 14.14
C VAL A 63 22.01 -9.25 12.91
N LEU A 64 21.75 -8.56 11.80
CA LEU A 64 21.41 -9.20 10.53
C LEU A 64 22.54 -10.11 10.03
N ALA A 65 23.79 -9.65 10.10
CA ALA A 65 24.96 -10.44 9.69
C ALA A 65 25.10 -11.73 10.51
N ALA A 66 24.91 -11.64 11.83
CA ALA A 66 24.92 -12.82 12.71
C ALA A 66 23.80 -13.80 12.35
N ARG A 67 22.57 -13.29 12.15
CA ARG A 67 21.41 -14.09 11.77
C ARG A 67 21.58 -14.76 10.40
N PHE A 68 22.17 -14.06 9.43
CA PHE A 68 22.47 -14.61 8.12
C PHE A 68 23.50 -15.75 8.20
N ALA A 69 24.53 -15.62 9.05
CA ALA A 69 25.52 -16.66 9.26
C ALA A 69 24.90 -17.95 9.86
N GLU A 70 23.82 -17.82 10.63
CA GLU A 70 23.08 -18.95 11.21
C GLU A 70 22.07 -19.57 10.24
N SER A 71 21.27 -18.74 9.56
CA SER A 71 20.14 -19.24 8.77
C SER A 71 20.47 -19.48 7.29
N GLY A 72 21.44 -18.76 6.72
CA GLY A 72 21.71 -18.74 5.28
C GLY A 72 20.62 -18.11 4.41
N ASP A 73 19.61 -17.48 5.03
CA ASP A 73 18.50 -16.84 4.32
C ASP A 73 18.93 -15.47 3.79
N ASN A 74 18.85 -15.25 2.48
CA ASN A 74 19.28 -14.00 1.86
C ASN A 74 18.47 -12.79 2.35
N LEU A 75 17.27 -12.95 2.91
CA LEU A 75 16.54 -11.84 3.53
C LEU A 75 17.21 -11.33 4.81
N HIS A 76 17.95 -12.19 5.51
CA HIS A 76 18.74 -11.82 6.68
C HIS A 76 20.10 -11.22 6.31
N LYS A 77 20.61 -11.43 5.07
CA LYS A 77 21.85 -10.79 4.64
C LYS A 77 21.68 -9.26 4.70
N PRO A 78 22.51 -8.52 5.46
CA PRO A 78 22.44 -7.05 5.46
C PRO A 78 22.50 -6.50 4.03
N ALA A 79 21.69 -5.47 3.74
CA ALA A 79 21.80 -4.71 2.51
C ALA A 79 23.21 -4.09 2.40
N ASP A 80 23.77 -4.07 1.20
CA ASP A 80 25.16 -3.62 1.00
C ASP A 80 25.29 -2.12 1.38
N LEU A 81 24.24 -1.34 1.16
CA LEU A 81 24.13 0.07 1.58
C LEU A 81 24.28 0.25 3.11
N LEU A 82 23.86 -0.70 3.95
CA LEU A 82 24.07 -0.57 5.40
C LEU A 82 25.57 -0.57 5.74
N ASP A 83 26.36 -1.39 5.05
CA ASP A 83 27.81 -1.43 5.25
C ASP A 83 28.47 -0.15 4.79
N GLU A 84 28.04 0.39 3.64
CA GLU A 84 28.53 1.67 3.11
C GLU A 84 28.25 2.83 4.08
N LEU A 85 27.00 2.97 4.54
CA LEU A 85 26.60 4.04 5.46
C LEU A 85 27.35 3.96 6.80
N VAL A 86 27.53 2.75 7.34
CA VAL A 86 28.28 2.56 8.58
C VAL A 86 29.76 2.89 8.39
N ALA A 87 30.37 2.52 7.25
CA ALA A 87 31.75 2.86 6.93
C ALA A 87 31.97 4.38 6.77
N GLU A 88 30.95 5.11 6.29
CA GLU A 88 30.92 6.57 6.23
C GLU A 88 30.70 7.24 7.59
N GLY A 89 30.44 6.48 8.65
CA GLY A 89 30.12 7.00 9.98
C GLY A 89 28.68 7.54 10.10
N ARG A 90 27.80 7.22 9.15
CA ARG A 90 26.37 7.53 9.20
C ARG A 90 25.66 6.45 10.02
N LEU A 91 25.71 6.59 11.34
CA LEU A 91 25.23 5.56 12.27
C LEU A 91 23.76 5.72 12.66
N GLY A 92 23.08 6.76 12.17
CA GLY A 92 21.70 7.09 12.54
C GLY A 92 21.63 8.34 13.43
N LYS A 93 20.51 8.47 14.15
CA LYS A 93 20.12 9.64 14.93
C LYS A 93 21.18 10.09 15.95
N GLU A 94 21.81 9.16 16.64
CA GLU A 94 22.84 9.47 17.64
C GLU A 94 24.09 10.13 17.04
N SER A 95 24.44 9.77 15.81
CA SER A 95 25.56 10.37 15.07
C SER A 95 25.21 11.66 14.34
N GLY A 96 23.93 12.08 14.37
CA GLY A 96 23.42 13.22 13.61
C GLY A 96 23.15 12.94 12.13
N ARG A 97 23.47 11.74 11.62
CA ARG A 97 23.25 11.37 10.21
C ARG A 97 23.07 9.86 10.04
N GLY A 98 22.03 9.47 9.33
CA GLY A 98 21.75 8.11 8.85
C GLY A 98 21.13 8.17 7.46
N PHE A 99 19.93 7.61 7.28
CA PHE A 99 19.05 7.87 6.13
C PHE A 99 18.50 9.32 6.16
N TYR A 100 18.41 9.91 7.34
CA TYR A 100 18.06 11.32 7.55
C TYR A 100 19.19 12.10 8.22
N THR A 101 19.21 13.43 8.04
CA THR A 101 20.03 14.33 8.87
C THR A 101 19.27 14.73 10.12
N TYR A 102 19.96 14.78 11.25
CA TYR A 102 19.39 15.18 12.53
C TYR A 102 20.14 16.38 13.12
N ALA A 103 19.37 17.33 13.65
CA ALA A 103 19.87 18.40 14.53
C ALA A 103 18.95 18.48 15.75
N ASP A 104 19.54 18.58 16.95
CA ASP A 104 18.81 18.59 18.23
C ASP A 104 17.78 17.45 18.39
N GLY A 105 18.08 16.28 17.82
CA GLY A 105 17.24 15.09 17.88
C GLY A 105 16.02 15.09 16.95
N ALA A 106 15.89 16.08 16.07
CA ALA A 106 14.83 16.17 15.06
C ALA A 106 15.41 16.03 13.65
N VAL A 107 14.63 15.46 12.72
CA VAL A 107 14.97 15.41 11.30
C VAL A 107 15.01 16.83 10.74
N VAL A 108 16.08 17.17 10.03
CA VAL A 108 16.25 18.45 9.33
C VAL A 108 16.43 18.21 7.84
N ALA A 109 16.12 19.24 7.05
CA ALA A 109 16.27 19.19 5.60
C ALA A 109 17.74 18.97 5.20
N ASP A 110 17.92 18.16 4.17
CA ASP A 110 19.19 17.77 3.55
C ASP A 110 19.02 17.73 2.02
N ASP A 111 20.07 17.36 1.29
CA ASP A 111 20.08 17.34 -0.18
C ASP A 111 19.06 16.36 -0.79
N GLU A 112 18.60 15.38 -0.01
CA GLU A 112 17.57 14.40 -0.41
C GLU A 112 16.17 14.80 0.06
N THR A 113 16.01 15.97 0.69
CA THR A 113 14.72 16.47 1.13
C THR A 113 14.05 17.18 -0.05
N PRO A 114 12.85 16.78 -0.48
CA PRO A 114 12.17 17.44 -1.58
C PRO A 114 12.01 18.95 -1.33
N SER A 115 12.41 19.77 -2.30
CA SER A 115 12.18 21.21 -2.25
C SER A 115 10.69 21.51 -2.33
N ALA A 116 10.23 22.59 -1.68
CA ALA A 116 8.86 23.07 -1.82
C ALA A 116 8.51 23.42 -3.28
N ASP A 117 9.50 23.87 -4.06
CA ASP A 117 9.33 24.17 -5.49
C ASP A 117 9.14 22.91 -6.36
N SER A 118 9.44 21.73 -5.81
CA SER A 118 9.26 20.42 -6.45
C SER A 118 7.91 19.78 -6.12
N ALA A 119 6.99 20.51 -5.50
CA ALA A 119 5.65 20.00 -5.20
C ALA A 119 4.90 19.65 -6.50
N PRO A 120 4.30 18.44 -6.60
CA PRO A 120 3.58 18.01 -7.80
C PRO A 120 2.44 18.97 -8.18
N GLN A 121 2.32 19.26 -9.47
CA GLN A 121 1.26 20.10 -10.03
C GLN A 121 0.32 19.29 -10.94
N LEU A 122 -0.93 19.74 -11.07
CA LEU A 122 -1.84 19.21 -12.08
C LEU A 122 -1.36 19.66 -13.46
N ARG A 123 -0.80 18.74 -14.25
CA ARG A 123 -0.42 18.96 -15.66
C ARG A 123 -1.58 18.66 -16.60
N HIS A 124 -2.50 17.78 -16.20
CA HIS A 124 -3.79 17.56 -16.85
C HIS A 124 -4.91 18.18 -16.02
N GLU A 125 -5.87 18.81 -16.69
CA GLU A 125 -7.09 19.30 -16.05
C GLU A 125 -8.00 18.13 -15.74
N ILE A 126 -8.35 17.96 -14.46
CA ILE A 126 -9.26 16.90 -13.99
C ILE A 126 -10.49 17.57 -13.38
N THR A 127 -11.64 17.34 -13.99
CA THR A 127 -12.96 17.84 -13.57
C THR A 127 -13.93 16.70 -13.32
N THR A 128 -13.91 15.68 -14.18
CA THR A 128 -14.75 14.50 -14.09
C THR A 128 -13.93 13.23 -13.96
N VAL A 129 -14.27 12.39 -12.99
CA VAL A 129 -13.62 11.10 -12.72
C VAL A 129 -14.56 9.95 -13.05
N GLY A 130 -14.10 9.04 -13.89
CA GLY A 130 -14.71 7.75 -14.15
C GLY A 130 -14.29 6.70 -13.12
N VAL A 131 -15.20 5.87 -12.63
CA VAL A 131 -14.88 4.69 -11.81
C VAL A 131 -15.55 3.45 -12.39
N VAL A 132 -14.77 2.40 -12.67
CA VAL A 132 -15.32 1.13 -13.18
C VAL A 132 -15.34 0.11 -12.06
N GLY A 133 -16.54 -0.31 -11.65
CA GLY A 133 -16.73 -1.25 -10.55
C GLY A 133 -17.76 -0.77 -9.53
N THR A 134 -18.28 -1.71 -8.74
CA THR A 134 -19.32 -1.45 -7.73
C THR A 134 -19.02 -2.14 -6.39
N GLY A 135 -17.78 -2.61 -6.21
CA GLY A 135 -17.32 -3.23 -4.96
C GLY A 135 -17.03 -2.21 -3.87
N THR A 136 -16.58 -2.67 -2.71
CA THR A 136 -16.21 -1.80 -1.57
C THR A 136 -15.15 -0.78 -1.96
N MET A 137 -14.13 -1.19 -2.71
CA MET A 137 -13.06 -0.29 -3.16
C MET A 137 -13.61 0.79 -4.11
N ALA A 138 -14.35 0.38 -5.15
CA ALA A 138 -14.98 1.30 -6.09
C ALA A 138 -15.89 2.32 -5.40
N SER A 139 -16.78 1.89 -4.51
CA SER A 139 -17.65 2.79 -3.74
C SER A 139 -16.87 3.79 -2.89
N GLY A 140 -15.76 3.36 -2.28
CA GLY A 140 -14.88 4.23 -1.51
C GLY A 140 -14.15 5.26 -2.37
N ILE A 141 -13.69 4.86 -3.57
CA ILE A 141 -13.04 5.76 -4.54
C ILE A 141 -14.04 6.80 -5.06
N VAL A 142 -15.25 6.38 -5.41
CA VAL A 142 -16.35 7.29 -5.79
C VAL A 142 -16.61 8.31 -4.68
N GLU A 143 -16.70 7.86 -3.43
CA GLU A 143 -16.89 8.75 -2.26
C GLU A 143 -15.74 9.76 -2.13
N VAL A 144 -14.48 9.32 -2.27
CA VAL A 144 -13.28 10.18 -2.12
C VAL A 144 -13.30 11.33 -3.12
N PHE A 145 -13.54 11.03 -4.41
CA PHE A 145 -13.55 12.06 -5.45
C PHE A 145 -14.77 12.99 -5.32
N ALA A 146 -15.96 12.45 -5.08
CA ALA A 146 -17.18 13.26 -4.94
C ALA A 146 -17.10 14.23 -3.74
N LYS A 147 -16.57 13.78 -2.59
CA LYS A 147 -16.33 14.67 -1.42
C LYS A 147 -15.28 15.73 -1.65
N SER A 148 -14.39 15.49 -2.60
CA SER A 148 -13.34 16.44 -2.98
C SER A 148 -13.82 17.40 -4.08
N GLY A 149 -15.10 17.34 -4.47
CA GLY A 149 -15.74 18.28 -5.39
C GLY A 149 -15.67 17.90 -6.87
N TYR A 150 -15.23 16.68 -7.20
CA TYR A 150 -15.21 16.19 -8.59
C TYR A 150 -16.54 15.56 -8.95
N ASP A 151 -16.97 15.75 -10.20
CA ASP A 151 -18.09 15.01 -10.75
C ASP A 151 -17.64 13.57 -11.04
N VAL A 152 -18.45 12.58 -10.66
CA VAL A 152 -18.05 11.17 -10.73
C VAL A 152 -19.06 10.38 -11.55
N VAL A 153 -18.59 9.78 -12.64
CA VAL A 153 -19.34 8.81 -13.43
C VAL A 153 -18.88 7.42 -13.02
N PHE A 154 -19.76 6.58 -12.49
CA PHE A 154 -19.38 5.21 -12.09
C PHE A 154 -20.22 4.16 -12.82
N VAL A 155 -19.53 3.13 -13.31
CA VAL A 155 -20.11 2.09 -14.17
C VAL A 155 -20.23 0.78 -13.42
N GLY A 156 -21.45 0.25 -13.37
CA GLY A 156 -21.78 -1.06 -12.82
C GLY A 156 -22.42 -1.99 -13.85
N ARG A 157 -22.44 -3.29 -13.55
CA ARG A 157 -23.05 -4.30 -14.46
C ARG A 157 -24.58 -4.25 -14.52
N SER A 158 -25.22 -3.55 -13.58
CA SER A 158 -26.67 -3.37 -13.53
C SER A 158 -27.02 -2.18 -12.66
N THR A 159 -28.24 -1.64 -12.84
CA THR A 159 -28.77 -0.56 -12.00
C THR A 159 -28.79 -0.93 -10.52
N GLU A 160 -29.13 -2.18 -10.20
CA GLU A 160 -29.09 -2.68 -8.82
C GLU A 160 -27.69 -2.52 -8.19
N LYS A 161 -26.63 -2.80 -8.96
CA LYS A 161 -25.25 -2.66 -8.48
C LYS A 161 -24.86 -1.20 -8.31
N THR A 162 -25.27 -0.31 -9.21
CA THR A 162 -25.00 1.12 -9.08
C THR A 162 -25.79 1.75 -7.92
N ASP A 163 -27.03 1.34 -7.72
CA ASP A 163 -27.85 1.77 -6.58
C ASP A 163 -27.21 1.33 -5.25
N GLY A 164 -26.59 0.14 -5.23
CA GLY A 164 -25.80 -0.35 -4.11
C GLY A 164 -24.61 0.56 -3.76
N VAL A 165 -23.93 1.13 -4.75
CA VAL A 165 -22.86 2.12 -4.54
C VAL A 165 -23.42 3.39 -3.89
N VAL A 166 -24.50 3.94 -4.46
CA VAL A 166 -25.15 5.15 -3.92
C VAL A 166 -25.62 4.92 -2.49
N ALA A 167 -26.20 3.76 -2.19
CA ALA A 167 -26.65 3.39 -0.85
C ALA A 167 -25.47 3.27 0.14
N ALA A 168 -24.36 2.65 -0.27
CA ALA A 168 -23.16 2.54 0.55
C ALA A 168 -22.56 3.91 0.89
N ILE A 169 -22.47 4.80 -0.10
CA ILE A 169 -21.98 6.18 0.07
C ILE A 169 -22.94 6.95 0.97
N THR A 170 -24.25 6.88 0.73
CA THR A 170 -25.26 7.55 1.58
C THR A 170 -25.11 7.16 3.04
N LYS A 171 -24.96 5.86 3.33
CA LYS A 171 -24.74 5.34 4.69
C LYS A 171 -23.42 5.84 5.30
N SER A 172 -22.36 5.95 4.50
CA SER A 172 -21.07 6.49 4.94
C SER A 172 -21.20 7.97 5.33
N LEU A 173 -21.88 8.78 4.50
CA LEU A 173 -22.15 10.19 4.75
C LEU A 173 -23.05 10.40 5.98
N ASP A 174 -24.09 9.58 6.17
CA ASP A 174 -24.93 9.60 7.39
C ASP A 174 -24.10 9.35 8.66
N LYS A 175 -23.15 8.42 8.58
CA LYS A 175 -22.20 8.16 9.67
C LYS A 175 -21.25 9.35 9.89
N ALA A 176 -20.90 10.10 8.85
CA ALA A 176 -20.12 11.33 8.99
C ALA A 176 -20.94 12.45 9.66
N ILE A 177 -22.22 12.61 9.30
CA ILE A 177 -23.15 13.57 9.91
C ILE A 177 -23.35 13.28 11.40
N SER A 178 -23.64 12.02 11.75
CA SER A 178 -23.81 11.63 13.17
C SER A 178 -22.55 11.81 14.02
N ARG A 179 -21.37 11.93 13.38
CA ARG A 179 -20.08 12.24 14.03
C ARG A 179 -19.71 13.73 13.95
N GLY A 180 -20.59 14.59 13.44
CA GLY A 180 -20.37 16.03 13.31
C GLY A 180 -19.29 16.40 12.28
N LYS A 181 -18.98 15.53 11.32
CA LYS A 181 -17.95 15.75 10.29
C LYS A 181 -18.50 16.29 8.96
N LEU A 182 -19.82 16.29 8.81
CA LEU A 182 -20.55 16.71 7.61
C LEU A 182 -21.95 17.18 8.05
N ASP A 183 -22.62 17.99 7.23
CA ASP A 183 -24.02 18.35 7.40
C ASP A 183 -24.89 17.83 6.23
N GLU A 184 -26.20 18.01 6.32
CA GLU A 184 -27.14 17.54 5.28
C GLU A 184 -26.92 18.24 3.93
N ALA A 185 -26.48 19.51 3.94
CA ALA A 185 -26.16 20.24 2.72
C ALA A 185 -24.93 19.64 2.02
N GLY A 186 -23.85 19.40 2.76
CA GLY A 186 -22.65 18.75 2.25
C GLY A 186 -22.91 17.32 1.76
N LYS A 187 -23.81 16.57 2.41
CA LYS A 187 -24.27 15.27 1.90
C LYS A 187 -25.00 15.41 0.56
N ALA A 188 -25.93 16.36 0.45
CA ALA A 188 -26.65 16.61 -0.80
C ALA A 188 -25.71 17.01 -1.94
N ASP A 189 -24.72 17.86 -1.66
CA ASP A 189 -23.70 18.28 -2.63
C ASP A 189 -22.88 17.09 -3.13
N VAL A 190 -22.46 16.19 -2.25
CA VAL A 190 -21.72 14.97 -2.65
C VAL A 190 -22.57 14.07 -3.54
N LEU A 191 -23.82 13.83 -3.16
CA LEU A 191 -24.72 12.96 -3.91
C LEU A 191 -25.08 13.55 -5.29
N ALA A 192 -25.16 14.88 -5.41
CA ALA A 192 -25.44 15.55 -6.67
C ALA A 192 -24.33 15.39 -7.73
N ARG A 193 -23.11 14.99 -7.31
CA ARG A 193 -21.97 14.72 -8.21
C ARG A 193 -21.95 13.32 -8.79
N LEU A 194 -22.82 12.45 -8.31
CA LEU A 194 -22.81 11.04 -8.66
C LEU A 194 -23.67 10.77 -9.88
N THR A 195 -23.04 10.30 -10.95
CA THR A 195 -23.72 9.83 -12.17
C THR A 195 -23.51 8.33 -12.31
N ALA A 196 -24.57 7.55 -12.08
CA ALA A 196 -24.57 6.11 -12.28
C ALA A 196 -24.76 5.77 -13.75
N ALA A 197 -24.01 4.78 -14.25
CA ALA A 197 -24.18 4.23 -15.59
C ALA A 197 -24.04 2.70 -15.60
N THR A 198 -24.66 2.06 -16.59
CA THR A 198 -24.51 0.61 -16.84
C THR A 198 -23.71 0.29 -18.09
N GLU A 199 -23.48 1.30 -18.93
CA GLU A 199 -22.71 1.19 -20.18
C GLU A 199 -21.40 1.97 -20.05
N ARG A 200 -20.31 1.40 -20.57
CA ARG A 200 -18.96 1.98 -20.46
C ARG A 200 -18.81 3.26 -21.27
N GLU A 201 -19.63 3.45 -22.30
CA GLU A 201 -19.70 4.65 -23.15
C GLU A 201 -19.98 5.93 -22.35
N ALA A 202 -20.57 5.83 -21.16
CA ALA A 202 -20.74 6.97 -20.25
C ALA A 202 -19.40 7.58 -19.79
N LEU A 203 -18.29 6.85 -19.94
CA LEU A 203 -16.94 7.31 -19.60
C LEU A 203 -16.26 8.09 -20.72
N ALA A 204 -16.91 8.28 -21.88
CA ALA A 204 -16.27 8.88 -23.05
C ALA A 204 -15.63 10.25 -22.77
N ASP A 205 -16.26 11.08 -21.94
CA ASP A 205 -15.83 12.47 -21.72
C ASP A 205 -15.07 12.71 -20.40
N VAL A 206 -14.78 11.67 -19.61
CA VAL A 206 -14.09 11.83 -18.30
C VAL A 206 -12.60 12.12 -18.48
N ASP A 207 -11.98 12.77 -17.48
CA ASP A 207 -10.56 13.19 -17.52
C ASP A 207 -9.61 12.14 -16.91
N LEU A 208 -10.13 11.34 -15.98
CA LEU A 208 -9.43 10.24 -15.31
C LEU A 208 -10.40 9.08 -15.17
N VAL A 209 -9.96 7.85 -15.46
CA VAL A 209 -10.67 6.63 -15.08
C VAL A 209 -9.89 5.90 -14.01
N VAL A 210 -10.57 5.43 -12.96
CA VAL A 210 -10.02 4.50 -11.96
C VAL A 210 -10.75 3.17 -12.06
N GLU A 211 -10.05 2.16 -12.53
CA GLU A 211 -10.53 0.77 -12.59
C GLU A 211 -10.45 0.13 -11.21
N ALA A 212 -11.56 -0.44 -10.75
CA ALA A 212 -11.73 -1.12 -9.46
C ALA A 212 -12.69 -2.33 -9.57
N ILE A 213 -12.44 -3.19 -10.55
CA ILE A 213 -13.15 -4.44 -10.81
C ILE A 213 -12.42 -5.64 -10.18
N ALA A 214 -12.77 -6.87 -10.59
CA ALA A 214 -12.15 -8.08 -10.08
C ALA A 214 -10.65 -8.10 -10.35
N GLU A 215 -9.88 -8.63 -9.40
CA GLU A 215 -8.44 -8.79 -9.49
C GLU A 215 -8.08 -9.98 -10.40
N ASP A 216 -8.37 -9.82 -11.69
CA ASP A 216 -8.07 -10.79 -12.75
C ASP A 216 -7.48 -10.04 -13.94
N LEU A 217 -6.28 -10.47 -14.35
CA LEU A 217 -5.51 -9.81 -15.40
C LEU A 217 -6.25 -9.83 -16.75
N ALA A 218 -6.91 -10.93 -17.11
CA ALA A 218 -7.62 -11.03 -18.39
C ALA A 218 -8.82 -10.09 -18.43
N VAL A 219 -9.58 -10.02 -17.33
CA VAL A 219 -10.75 -9.13 -17.22
C VAL A 219 -10.31 -7.66 -17.25
N LYS A 220 -9.24 -7.28 -16.53
CA LYS A 220 -8.71 -5.91 -16.56
C LYS A 220 -8.13 -5.57 -17.93
N THR A 221 -7.44 -6.48 -18.58
CA THR A 221 -6.89 -6.29 -19.93
C THR A 221 -8.01 -6.01 -20.95
N GLU A 222 -9.12 -6.75 -20.90
CA GLU A 222 -10.29 -6.49 -21.74
C GLU A 222 -10.86 -5.09 -21.48
N LEU A 223 -10.99 -4.71 -20.20
CA LEU A 223 -11.46 -3.39 -19.84
C LEU A 223 -10.52 -2.27 -20.32
N PHE A 224 -9.20 -2.41 -20.19
CA PHE A 224 -8.25 -1.39 -20.64
C PHE A 224 -8.29 -1.19 -22.17
N ARG A 225 -8.54 -2.24 -22.97
CA ARG A 225 -8.80 -2.09 -24.41
C ARG A 225 -10.07 -1.29 -24.70
N ASP A 226 -11.12 -1.52 -23.93
CA ASP A 226 -12.37 -0.77 -24.06
C ASP A 226 -12.20 0.69 -23.63
N LEU A 227 -11.53 0.94 -22.51
CA LEU A 227 -11.25 2.29 -22.03
C LEU A 227 -10.41 3.06 -23.04
N ASP A 228 -9.40 2.43 -23.64
CA ASP A 228 -8.58 3.05 -24.67
C ASP A 228 -9.41 3.50 -25.89
N ARG A 229 -10.38 2.68 -26.30
CA ARG A 229 -11.29 2.97 -27.41
C ARG A 229 -12.35 4.03 -27.07
N ILE A 230 -12.88 4.01 -25.84
CA ILE A 230 -14.07 4.79 -25.44
C ILE A 230 -13.69 6.18 -24.92
N VAL A 231 -12.71 6.25 -24.02
CA VAL A 231 -12.40 7.47 -23.27
C VAL A 231 -11.65 8.45 -24.18
N LYS A 232 -11.96 9.74 -24.09
CA LYS A 232 -11.32 10.80 -24.89
C LYS A 232 -9.80 10.78 -24.79
N GLN A 233 -9.15 11.26 -25.85
CA GLN A 233 -7.69 11.46 -25.87
C GLN A 233 -7.26 12.46 -24.78
N GLY A 234 -6.08 12.24 -24.19
CA GLY A 234 -5.54 13.06 -23.10
C GLY A 234 -6.08 12.75 -21.70
N ALA A 235 -7.10 11.89 -21.58
CA ALA A 235 -7.55 11.36 -20.29
C ALA A 235 -6.57 10.31 -19.72
N ILE A 236 -6.47 10.27 -18.40
CA ILE A 236 -5.62 9.31 -17.67
C ILE A 236 -6.40 8.02 -17.42
N LEU A 237 -5.76 6.87 -17.64
CA LEU A 237 -6.33 5.55 -17.35
C LEU A 237 -5.59 4.92 -16.18
N SER A 238 -6.27 4.67 -15.07
CA SER A 238 -5.63 4.10 -13.89
C SER A 238 -6.34 2.88 -13.33
N THR A 239 -5.61 2.10 -12.53
CA THR A 239 -6.10 0.90 -11.85
C THR A 239 -5.75 0.96 -10.36
N THR A 240 -6.64 0.46 -9.51
CA THR A 240 -6.37 0.23 -8.08
C THR A 240 -5.96 -1.20 -7.76
N THR A 241 -5.40 -1.94 -8.74
CA THR A 241 -4.80 -3.27 -8.50
C THR A 241 -3.79 -3.24 -7.36
N SER A 242 -3.65 -4.35 -6.63
CA SER A 242 -2.70 -4.51 -5.52
C SER A 242 -1.42 -5.26 -5.92
N SER A 243 -1.42 -5.91 -7.08
CA SER A 243 -0.35 -6.85 -7.45
C SER A 243 -0.22 -7.16 -8.94
N LEU A 244 -1.20 -6.82 -9.77
CA LEU A 244 -1.12 -7.09 -11.21
C LEU A 244 -0.17 -6.10 -11.89
N PRO A 245 0.61 -6.56 -12.88
CA PRO A 245 1.57 -5.71 -13.59
C PRO A 245 0.84 -4.64 -14.42
N ILE A 246 1.05 -3.38 -14.08
CA ILE A 246 0.46 -2.23 -14.78
C ILE A 246 1.00 -2.14 -16.20
N THR A 247 2.24 -2.58 -16.42
CA THR A 247 2.89 -2.66 -17.73
C THR A 247 2.11 -3.53 -18.71
N GLU A 248 1.50 -4.63 -18.25
CA GLU A 248 0.65 -5.48 -19.12
C GLU A 248 -0.66 -4.78 -19.49
N LEU A 249 -1.26 -4.04 -18.55
CA LEU A 249 -2.46 -3.24 -18.81
C LEU A 249 -2.16 -2.07 -19.75
N ALA A 250 -1.00 -1.42 -19.60
CA ALA A 250 -0.55 -0.35 -20.48
C ALA A 250 -0.30 -0.87 -21.90
N GLY A 251 0.33 -2.04 -22.04
CA GLY A 251 0.73 -2.64 -23.31
C GLY A 251 -0.42 -3.03 -24.24
N VAL A 252 -1.66 -3.06 -23.75
CA VAL A 252 -2.85 -3.32 -24.60
C VAL A 252 -3.57 -2.06 -25.06
N THR A 253 -3.08 -0.88 -24.70
CA THR A 253 -3.61 0.42 -25.12
C THR A 253 -2.75 1.02 -26.24
N GLY A 254 -3.32 1.92 -27.05
CA GLY A 254 -2.59 2.71 -28.03
C GLY A 254 -1.85 3.93 -27.46
N ARG A 255 -1.94 4.16 -26.14
CA ARG A 255 -1.41 5.32 -25.40
C ARG A 255 -0.92 4.91 -24.00
N PRO A 256 0.07 4.00 -23.91
CA PRO A 256 0.56 3.50 -22.63
C PRO A 256 1.09 4.61 -21.71
N GLU A 257 1.47 5.77 -22.25
CA GLU A 257 1.98 6.92 -21.51
C GLU A 257 0.96 7.60 -20.59
N VAL A 258 -0.34 7.30 -20.75
CA VAL A 258 -1.41 7.76 -19.86
C VAL A 258 -1.91 6.69 -18.89
N VAL A 259 -1.26 5.52 -18.86
CA VAL A 259 -1.61 4.41 -17.97
C VAL A 259 -0.76 4.45 -16.71
N ILE A 260 -1.40 4.35 -15.54
CA ILE A 260 -0.75 4.49 -14.24
C ILE A 260 -1.49 3.70 -13.14
N GLY A 261 -0.77 3.23 -12.11
CA GLY A 261 -1.40 2.66 -10.91
C GLY A 261 -1.80 3.74 -9.90
N MET A 262 -2.98 3.58 -9.32
CA MET A 262 -3.47 4.35 -8.17
C MET A 262 -3.99 3.36 -7.12
N HIS A 263 -3.09 2.73 -6.38
CA HIS A 263 -3.47 1.70 -5.42
C HIS A 263 -4.02 2.34 -4.13
N PHE A 264 -5.33 2.29 -3.97
CA PHE A 264 -6.05 2.73 -2.77
C PHE A 264 -6.10 1.62 -1.71
N PHE A 265 -6.07 2.02 -0.45
CA PHE A 265 -6.12 1.09 0.70
C PHE A 265 -7.53 1.00 1.28
N ASN A 266 -7.98 -0.21 1.58
CA ASN A 266 -9.32 -0.45 2.12
C ASN A 266 -9.40 -0.11 3.62
N PRO A 267 -10.41 0.67 4.09
CA PRO A 267 -11.43 1.40 3.32
C PRO A 267 -10.91 2.70 2.71
N ALA A 268 -11.08 2.90 1.39
CA ALA A 268 -10.52 4.03 0.65
C ALA A 268 -10.98 5.41 1.18
N ALA A 269 -12.21 5.52 1.67
CA ALA A 269 -12.71 6.77 2.26
C ALA A 269 -12.01 7.16 3.58
N ILE A 270 -11.34 6.22 4.25
CA ILE A 270 -10.70 6.41 5.56
C ILE A 270 -9.17 6.42 5.44
N MET A 271 -8.60 5.45 4.71
CA MET A 271 -7.16 5.29 4.58
C MET A 271 -6.55 6.49 3.86
N LYS A 272 -5.39 6.95 4.33
CA LYS A 272 -4.77 8.18 3.79
C LYS A 272 -3.86 7.92 2.60
N LEU A 273 -3.31 6.71 2.47
CA LEU A 273 -2.31 6.39 1.46
C LEU A 273 -2.94 6.08 0.10
N VAL A 274 -2.26 6.50 -0.97
CA VAL A 274 -2.37 5.94 -2.31
C VAL A 274 -0.95 5.72 -2.83
N GLU A 275 -0.65 4.50 -3.29
CA GLU A 275 0.60 4.25 -4.03
C GLU A 275 0.36 4.64 -5.50
N VAL A 276 1.14 5.60 -5.98
CA VAL A 276 1.17 6.05 -7.37
C VAL A 276 2.27 5.26 -8.08
N VAL A 277 1.87 4.39 -9.00
CA VAL A 277 2.75 3.37 -9.56
C VAL A 277 2.97 3.62 -11.04
N THR A 278 4.22 3.86 -11.42
CA THR A 278 4.60 4.17 -12.80
C THR A 278 5.27 2.98 -13.47
N THR A 279 4.97 2.81 -14.76
CA THR A 279 5.75 1.94 -15.65
C THR A 279 6.85 2.75 -16.32
N GLU A 280 7.77 2.10 -17.05
CA GLU A 280 8.75 2.82 -17.89
C GLU A 280 8.10 3.67 -19.00
N LEU A 281 6.84 3.37 -19.35
CA LEU A 281 6.11 4.06 -20.41
C LEU A 281 5.29 5.24 -19.89
N THR A 282 4.89 5.23 -18.61
CA THR A 282 4.07 6.27 -18.00
C THR A 282 4.76 7.63 -18.12
N SER A 283 4.05 8.63 -18.65
CA SER A 283 4.63 9.96 -18.83
C SER A 283 4.85 10.66 -17.47
N PRO A 284 5.92 11.47 -17.34
CA PRO A 284 6.16 12.26 -16.13
C PRO A 284 5.01 13.23 -15.79
N GLU A 285 4.32 13.76 -16.80
CA GLU A 285 3.18 14.66 -16.58
C GLU A 285 1.97 13.95 -15.95
N VAL A 286 1.78 12.67 -16.27
CA VAL A 286 0.73 11.84 -15.69
C VAL A 286 1.06 11.44 -14.25
N ASP A 287 2.31 11.05 -13.96
CA ASP A 287 2.78 10.84 -12.58
C ASP A 287 2.55 12.10 -11.73
N GLU A 288 3.06 13.25 -12.21
CA GLU A 288 2.95 14.51 -11.49
C GLU A 288 1.49 14.91 -11.23
N THR A 289 0.63 14.77 -12.25
CA THR A 289 -0.81 15.04 -12.13
C THR A 289 -1.46 14.14 -11.10
N VAL A 290 -1.19 12.84 -11.14
CA VAL A 290 -1.84 11.88 -10.23
C VAL A 290 -1.37 12.09 -8.78
N ARG A 291 -0.09 12.39 -8.56
CA ARG A 291 0.41 12.77 -7.23
C ARG A 291 -0.23 14.05 -6.71
N ALA A 292 -0.35 15.08 -7.56
CA ALA A 292 -1.00 16.33 -7.20
C ALA A 292 -2.50 16.13 -6.91
N LEU A 293 -3.19 15.35 -7.74
CA LEU A 293 -4.60 15.01 -7.57
C LEU A 293 -4.84 14.25 -6.26
N THR A 294 -3.97 13.27 -5.96
CA THR A 294 -4.00 12.47 -4.73
C THR A 294 -3.90 13.37 -3.49
N ALA A 295 -2.97 14.33 -3.48
CA ALA A 295 -2.88 15.33 -2.42
C ALA A 295 -4.15 16.20 -2.33
N LYS A 296 -4.69 16.62 -3.48
CA LYS A 296 -5.89 17.46 -3.57
C LYS A 296 -7.16 16.77 -3.07
N VAL A 297 -7.24 15.44 -3.13
CA VAL A 297 -8.32 14.64 -2.53
C VAL A 297 -8.05 14.24 -1.07
N GLY A 298 -7.08 14.88 -0.41
CA GLY A 298 -6.77 14.69 1.01
C GLY A 298 -6.06 13.37 1.32
N LYS A 299 -5.39 12.78 0.33
CA LYS A 299 -4.57 11.57 0.46
C LYS A 299 -3.09 11.91 0.42
N VAL A 300 -2.26 10.94 0.81
CA VAL A 300 -0.80 11.00 0.72
C VAL A 300 -0.40 10.10 -0.44
N ALA A 301 0.19 10.71 -1.47
CA ALA A 301 0.80 9.98 -2.57
C ALA A 301 2.18 9.49 -2.15
N VAL A 302 2.48 8.23 -2.45
CA VAL A 302 3.85 7.71 -2.45
C VAL A 302 4.15 7.12 -3.82
N SER A 303 5.36 7.33 -4.33
CA SER A 303 5.73 6.92 -5.69
C SER A 303 6.60 5.66 -5.68
N CYS A 304 6.32 4.75 -6.62
CA CYS A 304 7.15 3.57 -6.86
C CYS A 304 7.00 3.01 -8.28
N GLY A 305 7.89 2.09 -8.67
CA GLY A 305 7.81 1.38 -9.94
C GLY A 305 6.81 0.23 -9.94
N ASP A 306 6.48 -0.26 -11.14
CA ASP A 306 5.59 -1.40 -11.35
C ASP A 306 6.25 -2.74 -10.99
N ARG A 307 5.87 -3.31 -9.84
CA ARG A 307 6.20 -4.68 -9.42
C ARG A 307 5.17 -5.22 -8.43
N ALA A 308 5.14 -6.53 -8.23
CA ALA A 308 4.23 -7.16 -7.28
C ALA A 308 4.35 -6.55 -5.87
N GLY A 309 3.20 -6.13 -5.32
CA GLY A 309 3.06 -5.61 -3.96
C GLY A 309 3.62 -4.20 -3.70
N PHE A 310 4.10 -3.50 -4.73
CA PHE A 310 4.52 -2.10 -4.66
C PHE A 310 5.51 -1.80 -3.51
N ILE A 311 5.13 -0.94 -2.57
CA ILE A 311 5.90 -0.67 -1.34
C ILE A 311 5.26 -1.43 -0.17
N VAL A 312 4.00 -1.14 0.15
CA VAL A 312 3.37 -1.60 1.39
C VAL A 312 3.28 -3.11 1.43
N ASN A 313 2.72 -3.74 0.40
CA ASN A 313 2.51 -5.19 0.43
C ASN A 313 3.85 -5.94 0.31
N ALA A 314 4.79 -5.42 -0.48
CA ALA A 314 6.13 -5.96 -0.61
C ALA A 314 6.91 -5.93 0.71
N LEU A 315 6.63 -5.00 1.62
CA LEU A 315 7.22 -4.99 2.96
C LEU A 315 6.38 -5.76 4.00
N LEU A 316 5.07 -5.59 3.97
CA LEU A 316 4.16 -6.08 5.00
C LEU A 316 4.00 -7.60 4.97
N PHE A 317 3.75 -8.18 3.80
CA PHE A 317 3.40 -9.60 3.72
C PHE A 317 4.58 -10.54 4.00
N PRO A 318 5.82 -10.26 3.55
CA PRO A 318 6.98 -11.03 3.99
C PRO A 318 7.17 -11.00 5.51
N TYR A 319 6.99 -9.82 6.13
CA TYR A 319 7.03 -9.69 7.60
C TYR A 319 5.96 -10.55 8.30
N LEU A 320 4.72 -10.52 7.81
CA LEU A 320 3.64 -11.35 8.35
C LEU A 320 3.91 -12.84 8.15
N ASN A 321 4.44 -13.21 6.97
CA ASN A 321 4.81 -14.57 6.63
C ASN A 321 5.94 -15.09 7.53
N ASP A 322 6.94 -14.27 7.82
CA ASP A 322 8.04 -14.62 8.72
C ASP A 322 7.57 -14.81 10.16
N ALA A 323 6.57 -14.05 10.62
CA ALA A 323 5.93 -14.30 11.93
C ALA A 323 5.31 -15.71 11.99
N VAL A 324 4.66 -16.16 10.92
CA VAL A 324 4.11 -17.52 10.85
C VAL A 324 5.22 -18.57 10.83
N LYS A 325 6.31 -18.35 10.10
CA LYS A 325 7.46 -19.28 10.08
C LYS A 325 8.10 -19.45 11.46
N VAL A 326 8.18 -18.37 12.25
CA VAL A 326 8.68 -18.41 13.62
C VAL A 326 7.86 -19.41 14.47
N ILE A 327 6.53 -19.41 14.31
CA ILE A 327 5.65 -20.40 14.95
C ILE A 327 5.80 -21.80 14.35
N ASP A 328 5.92 -21.93 13.02
CA ASP A 328 6.12 -23.23 12.36
C ASP A 328 7.39 -23.94 12.85
N GLU A 329 8.42 -23.17 13.22
CA GLU A 329 9.68 -23.65 13.79
C GLU A 329 9.58 -23.96 15.30
N GLY A 330 8.40 -23.78 15.90
CA GLY A 330 8.14 -24.02 17.32
C GLY A 330 8.74 -22.96 18.24
N ARG A 331 8.91 -21.73 17.74
CA ARG A 331 9.56 -20.63 18.47
C ARG A 331 8.53 -19.56 18.82
N GLY A 332 8.32 -19.33 20.11
CA GLY A 332 7.34 -18.37 20.60
C GLY A 332 5.89 -18.86 20.55
N ASP A 333 4.99 -17.98 20.96
CA ASP A 333 3.55 -18.18 21.01
C ASP A 333 2.83 -17.03 20.28
N ILE A 334 1.66 -17.28 19.70
CA ILE A 334 0.95 -16.32 18.83
C ILE A 334 0.64 -15.03 19.60
N GLU A 335 0.09 -15.16 20.81
CA GLU A 335 -0.29 -14.04 21.66
C GLU A 335 0.94 -13.29 22.19
N GLU A 336 2.01 -14.02 22.53
CA GLU A 336 3.27 -13.42 22.96
C GLU A 336 3.93 -12.61 21.85
N ILE A 337 3.95 -13.11 20.61
CA ILE A 337 4.49 -12.40 19.45
C ILE A 337 3.66 -11.15 19.14
N ASP A 338 2.32 -11.28 19.14
CA ASP A 338 1.43 -10.14 18.92
C ASP A 338 1.63 -9.05 19.96
N ALA A 339 1.80 -9.41 21.24
CA ALA A 339 2.09 -8.48 22.31
C ALA A 339 3.47 -7.83 22.17
N ALA A 340 4.52 -8.63 21.91
CA ALA A 340 5.89 -8.16 21.77
C ALA A 340 6.03 -7.11 20.67
N ILE A 341 5.43 -7.35 19.50
CA ILE A 341 5.47 -6.39 18.38
C ILE A 341 4.78 -5.07 18.73
N LYS A 342 3.62 -5.13 19.40
CA LYS A 342 2.92 -3.91 19.81
C LYS A 342 3.71 -3.11 20.85
N GLU A 343 4.33 -3.79 21.81
CA GLU A 343 5.07 -3.15 22.90
C GLU A 343 6.42 -2.59 22.44
N GLN A 344 7.18 -3.35 21.63
CA GLN A 344 8.54 -3.00 21.24
C GLN A 344 8.58 -2.14 19.97
N ALA A 345 7.77 -2.46 18.95
CA ALA A 345 7.74 -1.71 17.70
C ALA A 345 6.71 -0.57 17.69
N GLY A 346 5.79 -0.55 18.66
CA GLY A 346 4.69 0.42 18.70
C GLY A 346 3.67 0.23 17.56
N PHE A 347 3.67 -0.93 16.91
CA PHE A 347 2.73 -1.19 15.81
C PHE A 347 1.29 -1.25 16.32
N PRO A 348 0.30 -0.80 15.53
CA PRO A 348 -1.09 -0.73 15.97
C PRO A 348 -1.70 -2.12 16.24
N MET A 349 -1.13 -3.16 15.64
CA MET A 349 -1.60 -4.54 15.71
C MET A 349 -0.42 -5.51 15.60
N GLY A 350 -0.51 -6.63 16.32
CA GLY A 350 0.43 -7.74 16.15
C GLY A 350 0.23 -8.45 14.80
N PRO A 351 1.24 -9.19 14.31
CA PRO A 351 1.19 -9.82 12.99
C PRO A 351 0.02 -10.80 12.81
N PHE A 352 -0.30 -11.63 13.81
CA PHE A 352 -1.36 -12.65 13.69
C PHE A 352 -2.75 -12.02 13.75
N ALA A 353 -2.94 -11.06 14.65
CA ALA A 353 -4.16 -10.26 14.67
C ALA A 353 -4.37 -9.49 13.34
N LEU A 354 -3.29 -9.01 12.71
CA LEU A 354 -3.37 -8.32 11.42
C LEU A 354 -3.69 -9.28 10.26
N LEU A 355 -3.05 -10.45 10.22
CA LEU A 355 -3.38 -11.53 9.28
C LEU A 355 -4.88 -11.88 9.31
N ASP A 356 -5.46 -12.00 10.50
CA ASP A 356 -6.88 -12.30 10.67
C ASP A 356 -7.83 -11.14 10.31
N VAL A 357 -7.34 -9.89 10.37
CA VAL A 357 -8.10 -8.71 9.94
C VAL A 357 -8.11 -8.58 8.42
N VAL A 358 -6.96 -8.78 7.78
CA VAL A 358 -6.81 -8.77 6.32
C VAL A 358 -7.57 -9.96 5.71
N GLY A 359 -7.45 -11.12 6.34
CA GLY A 359 -7.92 -12.40 5.86
C GLY A 359 -6.75 -13.28 5.41
N ASN A 360 -6.71 -14.51 5.92
CA ASN A 360 -5.57 -15.40 5.70
C ASN A 360 -5.46 -15.87 4.24
N ASP A 361 -6.58 -16.02 3.53
CA ASP A 361 -6.63 -16.32 2.09
C ASP A 361 -6.07 -15.18 1.24
N VAL A 362 -6.42 -13.93 1.57
CA VAL A 362 -5.90 -12.74 0.90
C VAL A 362 -4.39 -12.62 1.15
N SER A 363 -3.98 -12.85 2.40
CA SER A 363 -2.57 -12.79 2.80
C SER A 363 -1.73 -13.85 2.09
N LEU A 364 -2.26 -15.08 1.99
CA LEU A 364 -1.61 -16.16 1.26
C LEU A 364 -1.49 -15.86 -0.24
N ALA A 365 -2.55 -15.34 -0.86
CA ALA A 365 -2.54 -15.00 -2.29
C ALA A 365 -1.47 -13.95 -2.59
N ILE A 366 -1.39 -12.87 -1.80
CA ILE A 366 -0.36 -11.83 -1.97
C ILE A 366 1.03 -12.40 -1.76
N GLN A 367 1.23 -13.24 -0.73
CA GLN A 367 2.53 -13.87 -0.50
C GLN A 367 2.95 -14.79 -1.66
N GLN A 368 2.01 -15.51 -2.26
CA GLN A 368 2.26 -16.34 -3.45
C GLN A 368 2.64 -15.50 -4.66
N GLU A 369 2.01 -14.34 -4.86
CA GLU A 369 2.36 -13.40 -5.94
C GLU A 369 3.76 -12.81 -5.73
N LEU A 370 4.09 -12.38 -4.51
CA LEU A 370 5.45 -11.92 -4.17
C LEU A 370 6.48 -13.01 -4.43
N TYR A 371 6.23 -14.25 -3.97
CA TYR A 371 7.13 -15.36 -4.27
C TYR A 371 7.23 -15.64 -5.77
N ALA A 372 6.11 -15.55 -6.50
CA ALA A 372 6.09 -15.78 -7.93
C ALA A 372 6.91 -14.73 -8.70
N GLU A 373 6.89 -13.48 -8.28
CA GLU A 373 7.66 -12.37 -8.85
C GLU A 373 9.15 -12.49 -8.54
N PHE A 374 9.51 -12.52 -7.25
CA PHE A 374 10.90 -12.40 -6.82
C PHE A 374 11.67 -13.72 -6.86
N LYS A 375 10.97 -14.87 -6.79
CA LYS A 375 11.56 -16.21 -6.66
C LYS A 375 12.57 -16.35 -5.51
N GLU A 376 12.51 -15.46 -4.53
CA GLU A 376 13.38 -15.47 -3.36
C GLU A 376 12.89 -16.56 -2.40
N PRO A 377 13.72 -17.56 -2.02
CA PRO A 377 13.32 -18.62 -1.10
C PRO A 377 12.71 -18.11 0.21
N GLY A 378 13.22 -16.99 0.74
CA GLY A 378 12.67 -16.33 1.92
C GLY A 378 11.23 -15.84 1.75
N PHE A 379 10.71 -15.68 0.54
CA PHE A 379 9.30 -15.35 0.30
C PHE A 379 8.38 -16.56 0.15
N THR A 380 8.89 -17.80 0.29
CA THR A 380 8.03 -18.99 0.27
C THR A 380 6.91 -18.85 1.31
N PRO A 381 5.63 -19.06 0.94
CA PRO A 381 4.53 -19.05 1.90
C PRO A 381 4.76 -20.01 3.06
N ALA A 382 4.51 -19.54 4.28
CA ALA A 382 4.65 -20.34 5.48
C ALA A 382 3.62 -21.50 5.49
N ALA A 383 4.05 -22.68 5.94
CA ALA A 383 3.20 -23.86 5.97
C ALA A 383 2.00 -23.66 6.90
N GLY A 384 2.19 -22.96 8.02
CA GLY A 384 1.12 -22.57 8.93
C GLY A 384 0.05 -21.71 8.25
N LEU A 385 0.46 -20.78 7.37
CA LEU A 385 -0.47 -19.90 6.65
C LEU A 385 -1.29 -20.70 5.63
N GLU A 386 -0.63 -21.55 4.84
CA GLU A 386 -1.30 -22.47 3.91
C GLU A 386 -2.30 -23.39 4.63
N LYS A 387 -1.90 -23.92 5.79
CA LYS A 387 -2.74 -24.78 6.61
C LYS A 387 -3.99 -24.06 7.12
N VAL A 388 -3.84 -22.86 7.69
CA VAL A 388 -4.95 -22.06 8.23
C VAL A 388 -5.96 -21.72 7.13
N VAL A 389 -5.50 -21.44 5.91
CA VAL A 389 -6.37 -21.23 4.74
C VAL A 389 -7.06 -22.52 4.31
N THR A 390 -6.33 -23.64 4.23
CA THR A 390 -6.86 -24.95 3.86
C THR A 390 -7.95 -25.42 4.83
N ASP A 391 -7.79 -25.12 6.11
CA ASP A 391 -8.76 -25.45 7.18
C ASP A 391 -9.98 -24.51 7.16
N GLY A 392 -10.02 -23.49 6.29
CA GLY A 392 -11.12 -22.52 6.19
C GLY A 392 -11.12 -21.46 7.30
N HIS A 393 -10.02 -21.32 8.04
CA HIS A 393 -9.84 -20.34 9.11
C HIS A 393 -9.34 -19.01 8.53
N LEU A 394 -10.22 -18.26 7.87
CA LEU A 394 -9.87 -17.06 7.12
C LEU A 394 -9.84 -15.77 7.95
N GLY A 395 -9.75 -15.88 9.28
CA GLY A 395 -9.71 -14.75 10.20
C GLY A 395 -11.10 -14.29 10.64
N ARG A 396 -11.24 -12.98 10.91
CA ARG A 396 -12.47 -12.40 11.47
C ARG A 396 -13.71 -12.64 10.61
N LYS A 397 -13.55 -12.72 9.28
CA LYS A 397 -14.67 -12.94 8.35
C LYS A 397 -15.30 -14.34 8.45
N THR A 398 -14.58 -15.31 9.01
CA THR A 398 -15.06 -16.68 9.25
C THR A 398 -15.18 -17.00 10.74
N GLY A 399 -14.99 -16.02 11.62
CA GLY A 399 -15.02 -16.20 13.08
C GLY A 399 -13.82 -16.97 13.66
N ARG A 400 -12.83 -17.33 12.83
CA ARG A 400 -11.64 -18.08 13.24
C ARG A 400 -10.51 -17.91 12.23
N GLY A 401 -9.29 -17.73 12.73
CA GLY A 401 -8.05 -17.63 11.98
C GLY A 401 -6.88 -18.19 12.80
N PHE A 402 -5.82 -17.40 12.94
CA PHE A 402 -4.78 -17.67 13.95
C PHE A 402 -5.35 -17.48 15.37
N HIS A 403 -6.26 -16.53 15.54
CA HIS A 403 -7.06 -16.33 16.75
C HIS A 403 -8.50 -16.87 16.60
N ASP A 404 -9.17 -17.09 17.72
CA ASP A 404 -10.60 -17.44 17.77
C ASP A 404 -11.47 -16.18 17.98
N TYR A 405 -12.50 -15.99 17.15
CA TYR A 405 -13.43 -14.86 17.19
C TYR A 405 -14.90 -15.32 17.29
N SER A 406 -15.14 -16.58 17.64
CA SER A 406 -16.48 -17.17 17.74
C SER A 406 -17.29 -16.72 18.96
#